data_AF-A0A2J7TLV9-F1
#
_entry.id   AF-A0A2J7TLV9-F1
#
_cell.length_a   1.000
_cell.length_b   1.000
_cell.length_c   1.000
_cell.angle_alpha   90.00
_cell.angle_beta   90.00
_cell.angle_gamma   90.00
#
_symmetry.space_group_name_H-M   'P 1'
#
loop_
_entity.id
_entity.type
_entity.pdbx_description
1 polymer ?
#
loop_
_entity_poly.entity_id
_entity_poly.type
_entity_poly.pdbx_seq_one_letter_code
_entity_poly.pdbx_strand_id
1 'polypeptide(L)'
;MARRILLLAFVAALIGSLAGCSNYERARRPVWREQAENACFARRPFELSNYIQPAREISGPGICGLTRPLKVYALDNGTVGFQTGYTLDCPMVAALNEWVREVVQPTAQARFGQRIVEIIGMGSYSCRGINGSAYGRLSEHAFGNALDIGGFRLADGREITVVRDWTRGDDQARAFLQEVHMGACSHFTTVLGPGSNVFHYNHIHADLAMHGATSTGPRRICKPFLQLNPAVAPPAAAPSDGLPEAPDIDDDLEVAHNNVLKQNAEALQVGPGPGPTARIPDAYFAAAMRPPAAIPTRPAAASAYAPVAPMGRPSSAPAARGGAPEGDPSQWDLTSTVAPRR
;
A
#
# COMPACT_ATOMS: atom_id res chain seq x y z
N MET A 1 47.34 39.91 -33.16
CA MET A 1 46.86 38.51 -33.08
C MET A 1 47.02 37.92 -31.68
N ALA A 2 48.24 37.83 -31.12
CA ALA A 2 48.51 37.18 -29.83
C ALA A 2 47.68 37.69 -28.62
N ARG A 3 47.45 39.00 -28.51
CA ARG A 3 46.70 39.60 -27.39
C ARG A 3 45.21 39.22 -27.36
N ARG A 4 44.61 38.93 -28.53
CA ARG A 4 43.22 38.46 -28.64
C ARG A 4 43.11 36.96 -28.33
N ILE A 5 44.13 36.19 -28.67
CA ILE A 5 44.20 34.74 -28.36
C ILE A 5 44.34 34.54 -26.85
N LEU A 6 45.17 35.34 -26.17
CA LEU A 6 45.31 35.27 -24.71
C LEU A 6 44.00 35.61 -23.97
N LEU A 7 43.26 36.60 -24.46
CA LEU A 7 41.98 36.99 -23.86
C LEU A 7 40.92 35.89 -24.01
N LEU A 8 40.85 35.27 -25.18
CA LEU A 8 39.93 34.16 -25.45
C LEU A 8 40.30 32.92 -24.64
N ALA A 9 41.59 32.61 -24.48
CA ALA A 9 42.06 31.52 -23.62
C ALA A 9 41.72 31.77 -22.14
N PHE A 10 41.85 33.02 -21.67
CA PHE A 10 41.51 33.38 -20.30
C PHE A 10 40.01 33.29 -20.04
N VAL A 11 39.17 33.75 -20.97
CA VAL A 11 37.70 33.62 -20.89
C VAL A 11 37.27 32.15 -20.95
N ALA A 12 37.87 31.34 -21.81
CA ALA A 12 37.59 29.91 -21.88
C ALA A 12 38.01 29.18 -20.59
N ALA A 13 39.15 29.53 -19.99
CA ALA A 13 39.57 29.00 -18.70
C ALA A 13 38.62 29.44 -17.57
N LEU A 14 38.14 30.69 -17.59
CA LEU A 14 37.16 31.19 -16.62
C LEU A 14 35.82 30.44 -16.74
N ILE A 15 35.31 30.26 -17.97
CA ILE A 15 34.07 29.51 -18.23
C ILE A 15 34.24 28.03 -17.85
N GLY A 16 35.39 27.42 -18.16
CA GLY A 16 35.73 26.05 -17.76
C GLY A 16 35.77 25.87 -16.24
N SER A 17 36.29 26.85 -15.51
CA SER A 17 36.31 26.84 -14.03
C SER A 17 34.93 27.07 -13.40
N LEU A 18 34.03 27.81 -14.06
CA LEU A 18 32.64 28.02 -13.62
C LEU A 18 31.73 26.82 -13.95
N ALA A 19 32.05 26.03 -14.97
CA ALA A 19 31.31 24.81 -15.31
C ALA A 19 31.56 23.63 -14.34
N GLY A 20 32.63 23.69 -13.54
CA GLY A 20 33.05 22.63 -12.61
C GLY A 20 32.26 22.50 -11.30
N CYS A 21 31.31 23.40 -11.02
CA CYS A 21 30.56 23.42 -9.75
C CYS A 21 29.06 23.14 -9.90
N SER A 22 28.62 22.53 -11.01
CA SER A 22 27.26 22.01 -11.08
C SER A 22 27.20 20.62 -10.46
N ASN A 23 27.02 20.57 -9.13
CA ASN A 23 26.65 19.35 -8.41
C ASN A 23 25.28 18.86 -8.91
N TYR A 24 25.25 18.19 -10.07
CA TYR A 24 24.15 17.32 -10.50
C TYR A 24 24.21 16.03 -9.69
N GLU A 25 24.12 16.14 -8.36
CA GLU A 25 23.62 15.05 -7.54
C GLU A 25 22.21 14.76 -8.08
N ARG A 26 22.05 13.71 -8.89
CA ARG A 26 20.72 13.21 -9.23
C ARG A 26 20.02 13.00 -7.90
N ALA A 27 18.82 13.57 -7.74
CA ALA A 27 18.00 13.28 -6.59
C ALA A 27 17.97 11.76 -6.40
N ARG A 28 18.21 11.29 -5.17
CA ARG A 28 18.20 9.87 -4.81
C ARG A 28 16.97 9.59 -3.99
N ARG A 29 16.42 8.37 -4.12
CA ARG A 29 15.33 7.92 -3.26
C ARG A 29 15.83 7.93 -1.80
N PRO A 30 15.03 8.42 -0.84
CA PRO A 30 15.39 8.36 0.57
C PRO A 30 15.70 6.92 1.01
N VAL A 31 16.82 6.73 1.71
CA VAL A 31 17.34 5.41 2.13
C VAL A 31 16.35 4.66 3.02
N TRP A 32 15.57 5.39 3.82
CA TRP A 32 14.59 4.80 4.75
C TRP A 32 13.54 3.95 4.05
N ARG A 33 13.20 4.25 2.78
CA ARG A 33 12.19 3.51 2.03
C ARG A 33 12.65 2.08 1.78
N GLU A 34 13.90 1.93 1.36
CA GLU A 34 14.52 0.60 1.19
C GLU A 34 14.68 -0.12 2.53
N GLN A 35 15.04 0.60 3.59
CA GLN A 35 15.12 0.02 4.94
C GLN A 35 13.76 -0.49 5.43
N ALA A 36 12.68 0.29 5.25
CA ALA A 36 11.32 -0.09 5.63
C ALA A 36 10.84 -1.31 4.83
N GLU A 37 11.10 -1.33 3.52
CA GLU A 37 10.76 -2.47 2.67
C GLU A 37 11.51 -3.75 3.09
N ASN A 38 12.81 -3.65 3.33
CA ASN A 38 13.63 -4.79 3.78
C ASN A 38 13.22 -5.29 5.17
N ALA A 39 12.92 -4.37 6.10
CA ALA A 39 12.43 -4.72 7.44
C ALA A 39 11.09 -5.44 7.37
N CYS A 40 10.17 -4.99 6.52
CA CYS A 40 8.89 -5.66 6.30
C CYS A 40 9.08 -7.10 5.78
N PHE A 41 9.88 -7.30 4.74
CA PHE A 41 10.13 -8.64 4.22
C PHE A 41 10.82 -9.57 5.22
N ALA A 42 11.65 -9.05 6.11
CA ALA A 42 12.28 -9.84 7.17
C ALA A 42 11.25 -10.40 8.17
N ARG A 43 10.17 -9.65 8.45
CA ARG A 43 9.08 -10.07 9.35
C ARG A 43 8.10 -11.07 8.73
N ARG A 44 8.04 -11.14 7.40
CA ARG A 44 7.11 -12.00 6.64
C ARG A 44 5.64 -11.85 7.10
N PRO A 45 5.07 -10.62 7.06
CA PRO A 45 3.72 -10.37 7.57
C PRO A 45 2.61 -11.04 6.73
N PHE A 46 2.94 -11.51 5.52
CA PHE A 46 2.07 -12.29 4.65
C PHE A 46 2.92 -13.23 3.80
N GLU A 47 2.28 -14.25 3.24
CA GLU A 47 2.91 -15.18 2.30
C GLU A 47 2.83 -14.67 0.86
N LEU A 48 3.91 -14.88 0.10
CA LEU A 48 3.87 -14.68 -1.34
C LEU A 48 3.05 -15.80 -1.97
N SER A 49 2.15 -15.43 -2.87
CA SER A 49 1.17 -16.35 -3.45
C SER A 49 0.74 -15.86 -4.84
N ASN A 50 -0.25 -16.52 -5.44
CA ASN A 50 -0.88 -16.01 -6.66
C ASN A 50 -1.62 -14.68 -6.45
N TYR A 51 -1.94 -14.32 -5.19
CA TYR A 51 -2.57 -13.06 -4.84
C TYR A 51 -1.57 -11.94 -4.57
N ILE A 52 -0.40 -12.27 -4.02
CA ILE A 52 0.67 -11.32 -3.71
C ILE A 52 1.96 -11.83 -4.34
N GLN A 53 2.25 -11.33 -5.54
CA GLN A 53 3.35 -11.80 -6.38
C GLN A 53 4.51 -10.81 -6.34
N PRO A 54 5.78 -11.27 -6.31
CA PRO A 54 6.92 -10.39 -6.53
C PRO A 54 6.90 -9.85 -7.97
N ALA A 55 7.25 -8.58 -8.12
CA ALA A 55 7.40 -7.91 -9.41
C ALA A 55 8.86 -7.47 -9.63
N ARG A 56 9.20 -7.15 -10.88
CA ARG A 56 10.53 -6.60 -11.20
C ARG A 56 10.68 -5.21 -10.58
N GLU A 57 11.89 -4.94 -10.08
CA GLU A 57 12.29 -3.62 -9.60
C GLU A 57 11.85 -2.52 -10.58
N ILE A 58 11.33 -1.42 -10.02
CA ILE A 58 10.91 -0.27 -10.81
C ILE A 58 11.91 0.86 -10.58
N SER A 59 12.62 1.22 -11.64
CA SER A 59 13.47 2.41 -11.72
C SER A 59 12.77 3.45 -12.60
N GLY A 60 11.94 4.29 -11.97
CA GLY A 60 11.12 5.28 -12.68
C GLY A 60 11.86 6.61 -12.94
N PRO A 61 11.20 7.60 -13.57
CA PRO A 61 11.76 8.93 -13.73
C PRO A 61 12.16 9.57 -12.39
N GLY A 62 13.34 10.17 -12.34
CA GLY A 62 13.86 10.82 -11.13
C GLY A 62 14.09 9.80 -10.00
N ILE A 63 13.42 9.99 -8.86
CA ILE A 63 13.54 9.11 -7.68
C ILE A 63 12.41 8.09 -7.54
N CYS A 64 11.43 8.13 -8.44
CA CYS A 64 10.28 7.23 -8.42
C CYS A 64 10.69 5.76 -8.51
N GLY A 65 9.86 4.88 -7.95
CA GLY A 65 9.98 3.44 -8.11
C GLY A 65 10.06 2.69 -6.78
N LEU A 66 10.32 1.39 -6.90
CA LEU A 66 10.29 0.41 -5.83
C LEU A 66 11.45 -0.56 -6.00
N THR A 67 12.12 -0.93 -4.91
CA THR A 67 13.24 -1.88 -4.97
C THR A 67 12.73 -3.32 -5.04
N ARG A 68 11.70 -3.67 -4.25
CA ARG A 68 11.11 -5.01 -4.22
C ARG A 68 9.57 -4.97 -4.35
N PRO A 69 9.05 -4.46 -5.49
CA PRO A 69 7.61 -4.27 -5.67
C PRO A 69 6.84 -5.58 -5.62
N LEU A 70 5.60 -5.48 -5.15
CA LEU A 70 4.61 -6.54 -5.16
C LEU A 70 3.48 -6.20 -6.10
N LYS A 71 3.04 -7.18 -6.89
CA LYS A 71 1.79 -7.14 -7.64
C LYS A 71 0.71 -7.85 -6.81
N VAL A 72 -0.30 -7.10 -6.40
CA VAL A 72 -1.31 -7.53 -5.42
C VAL A 72 -2.68 -7.59 -6.10
N TYR A 73 -3.27 -8.77 -6.13
CA TYR A 73 -4.59 -9.06 -6.69
C TYR A 73 -5.65 -9.30 -5.62
N ALA A 74 -5.23 -9.71 -4.42
CA ALA A 74 -6.12 -9.87 -3.27
C ALA A 74 -5.33 -9.74 -1.96
N LEU A 75 -6.05 -9.41 -0.91
CA LEU A 75 -5.60 -9.31 0.47
C LEU A 75 -6.20 -10.46 1.28
N ASP A 76 -5.72 -10.59 2.52
CA ASP A 76 -6.19 -11.54 3.52
C ASP A 76 -6.30 -12.97 2.97
N ASN A 77 -5.17 -13.47 2.45
CA ASN A 77 -5.06 -14.79 1.84
C ASN A 77 -6.06 -15.08 0.70
N GLY A 78 -6.49 -14.04 -0.02
CA GLY A 78 -7.37 -14.15 -1.17
C GLY A 78 -8.85 -13.94 -0.86
N THR A 79 -9.23 -13.67 0.39
CA THR A 79 -10.63 -13.47 0.77
C THR A 79 -11.19 -12.12 0.30
N VAL A 80 -10.32 -11.12 0.12
CA VAL A 80 -10.68 -9.78 -0.33
C VAL A 80 -9.92 -9.44 -1.61
N GLY A 81 -10.61 -9.52 -2.74
CA GLY A 81 -10.03 -9.25 -4.05
C GLY A 81 -9.88 -7.76 -4.39
N PHE A 82 -9.18 -7.51 -5.49
CA PHE A 82 -9.19 -6.27 -6.24
C PHE A 82 -9.65 -6.55 -7.67
N GLN A 83 -10.29 -5.58 -8.32
CA GLN A 83 -10.67 -5.66 -9.73
C GLN A 83 -9.47 -5.75 -10.70
N THR A 84 -8.27 -5.42 -10.25
CA THR A 84 -7.02 -5.56 -11.01
C THR A 84 -5.82 -5.69 -10.06
N GLY A 85 -4.65 -6.05 -10.60
CA GLY A 85 -3.42 -6.10 -9.82
C GLY A 85 -2.88 -4.70 -9.52
N TYR A 86 -2.66 -4.38 -8.25
CA TYR A 86 -2.01 -3.14 -7.80
C TYR A 86 -0.53 -3.33 -7.51
N THR A 87 0.28 -2.32 -7.80
CA THR A 87 1.72 -2.35 -7.51
C THR A 87 1.99 -1.59 -6.23
N LEU A 88 2.41 -2.31 -5.20
CA LEU A 88 2.60 -1.81 -3.84
C LEU A 88 3.95 -2.26 -3.26
N ASP A 89 4.45 -1.57 -2.24
CA ASP A 89 5.58 -2.04 -1.44
C ASP A 89 5.13 -2.97 -0.29
N CYS A 90 6.07 -3.69 0.32
CA CYS A 90 5.75 -4.62 1.41
C CYS A 90 5.02 -3.95 2.59
N PRO A 91 5.49 -2.80 3.13
CA PRO A 91 4.82 -2.13 4.24
C PRO A 91 3.35 -1.79 3.95
N MET A 92 3.06 -1.28 2.74
CA MET A 92 1.69 -0.94 2.37
C MET A 92 0.78 -2.18 2.30
N VAL A 93 1.28 -3.31 1.78
CA VAL A 93 0.52 -4.57 1.76
C VAL A 93 0.25 -5.11 3.17
N ALA A 94 1.23 -5.02 4.07
CA ALA A 94 1.07 -5.42 5.46
C ALA A 94 -0.01 -4.57 6.16
N ALA A 95 0.09 -3.24 6.06
CA ALA A 95 -0.87 -2.31 6.67
C ALA A 95 -2.29 -2.50 6.10
N LEU A 96 -2.42 -2.78 4.80
CA LEU A 96 -3.72 -3.09 4.18
C LEU A 96 -4.33 -4.39 4.72
N ASN A 97 -3.55 -5.45 4.90
CA ASN A 97 -4.05 -6.70 5.48
C ASN A 97 -4.53 -6.50 6.92
N GLU A 98 -3.78 -5.77 7.74
CA GLU A 98 -4.17 -5.44 9.11
C GLU A 98 -5.45 -4.61 9.15
N TRP A 99 -5.51 -3.53 8.37
CA TRP A 99 -6.71 -2.69 8.28
C TRP A 99 -7.94 -3.47 7.80
N VAL A 100 -7.78 -4.39 6.85
CA VAL A 100 -8.87 -5.24 6.38
C VAL A 100 -9.39 -6.14 7.51
N ARG A 101 -8.49 -6.79 8.24
CA ARG A 101 -8.84 -7.74 9.32
C ARG A 101 -9.42 -7.05 10.55
N GLU A 102 -8.84 -5.91 10.94
CA GLU A 102 -9.16 -5.26 12.21
C GLU A 102 -10.28 -4.22 12.09
N VAL A 103 -10.48 -3.64 10.91
CA VAL A 103 -11.46 -2.58 10.70
C VAL A 103 -12.49 -2.99 9.66
N VAL A 104 -12.07 -3.22 8.41
CA VAL A 104 -13.02 -3.34 7.28
C VAL A 104 -13.98 -4.51 7.46
N GLN A 105 -13.48 -5.72 7.76
CA GLN A 105 -14.32 -6.90 7.92
C GLN A 105 -15.24 -6.81 9.16
N PRO A 106 -14.75 -6.46 10.36
CA PRO A 106 -15.63 -6.27 11.52
C PRO A 106 -16.70 -5.20 11.30
N THR A 107 -16.36 -4.06 10.68
CA THR A 107 -17.33 -3.00 10.39
C THR A 107 -18.38 -3.49 9.38
N ALA A 108 -17.99 -4.21 8.33
CA ALA A 108 -18.94 -4.75 7.36
C ALA A 108 -19.88 -5.79 8.00
N GLN A 109 -19.34 -6.69 8.83
CA GLN A 109 -20.14 -7.67 9.54
C GLN A 109 -21.14 -7.01 10.49
N ALA A 110 -20.72 -6.00 11.25
CA ALA A 110 -21.61 -5.28 12.16
C ALA A 110 -22.72 -4.55 11.39
N ARG A 111 -22.38 -3.84 10.31
CA ARG A 111 -23.30 -2.94 9.59
C ARG A 111 -24.26 -3.68 8.66
N PHE A 112 -23.83 -4.80 8.07
CA PHE A 112 -24.55 -5.49 7.00
C PHE A 112 -24.78 -6.98 7.26
N GLY A 113 -24.14 -7.58 8.26
CA GLY A 113 -24.11 -9.03 8.43
C GLY A 113 -23.40 -9.74 7.27
N GLN A 114 -22.59 -9.01 6.50
CA GLN A 114 -21.95 -9.47 5.28
C GLN A 114 -20.46 -9.16 5.33
N ARG A 115 -19.65 -10.06 4.79
CA ARG A 115 -18.21 -9.85 4.59
C ARG A 115 -17.98 -8.98 3.35
N ILE A 116 -16.88 -8.24 3.35
CA ILE A 116 -16.32 -7.64 2.13
C ILE A 116 -15.58 -8.72 1.35
N VAL A 117 -15.80 -8.77 0.04
CA VAL A 117 -15.12 -9.69 -0.89
C VAL A 117 -14.26 -8.97 -1.91
N GLU A 118 -14.42 -7.66 -2.06
CA GLU A 118 -13.60 -6.85 -2.98
C GLU A 118 -13.43 -5.42 -2.45
N ILE A 119 -12.20 -4.91 -2.56
CA ILE A 119 -11.92 -3.47 -2.45
C ILE A 119 -11.89 -2.90 -3.87
N ILE A 120 -12.68 -1.86 -4.11
CA ILE A 120 -12.72 -1.15 -5.37
C ILE A 120 -11.64 -0.08 -5.32
N GLY A 121 -10.46 -0.38 -5.87
CA GLY A 121 -9.34 0.56 -5.91
C GLY A 121 -9.43 1.52 -7.11
N MET A 122 -8.75 2.65 -6.99
CA MET A 122 -8.65 3.68 -8.04
C MET A 122 -7.22 3.93 -8.50
N GLY A 123 -6.22 3.59 -7.69
CA GLY A 123 -4.82 3.78 -8.06
C GLY A 123 -3.83 3.28 -7.01
N SER A 124 -2.68 2.81 -7.47
CA SER A 124 -1.51 2.46 -6.64
C SER A 124 -0.27 3.16 -7.21
N TYR A 125 0.80 2.44 -7.57
CA TYR A 125 1.98 3.02 -8.17
C TYR A 125 1.69 4.00 -9.32
N SER A 126 2.20 5.23 -9.18
CA SER A 126 2.16 6.26 -10.21
C SER A 126 3.21 7.33 -9.90
N CYS A 127 4.18 7.50 -10.80
CA CYS A 127 5.22 8.51 -10.64
C CYS A 127 4.68 9.92 -10.95
N ARG A 128 4.19 10.62 -9.93
CA ARG A 128 3.65 11.99 -10.01
C ARG A 128 3.84 12.75 -8.70
N GLY A 129 3.78 14.08 -8.78
CA GLY A 129 3.68 14.93 -7.59
C GLY A 129 2.33 14.80 -6.88
N ILE A 130 2.29 15.24 -5.62
CA ILE A 130 1.05 15.34 -4.84
C ILE A 130 0.02 16.16 -5.63
N ASN A 131 -1.23 15.65 -5.68
CA ASN A 131 -2.34 16.23 -6.45
C ASN A 131 -2.01 16.47 -7.95
N GLY A 132 -1.05 15.73 -8.51
CA GLY A 132 -0.62 15.88 -9.91
C GLY A 132 0.31 17.07 -10.16
N SER A 133 0.82 17.73 -9.12
CA SER A 133 1.73 18.87 -9.28
C SER A 133 3.04 18.46 -9.97
N ALA A 134 3.41 19.16 -11.05
CA ALA A 134 4.66 18.92 -11.77
C ALA A 134 5.91 19.39 -11.02
N TYR A 135 5.76 20.31 -10.06
CA TYR A 135 6.86 20.99 -9.37
C TYR A 135 6.82 20.80 -7.85
N GLY A 136 5.86 20.02 -7.34
CA GLY A 136 5.69 19.75 -5.92
C GLY A 136 6.47 18.53 -5.43
N ARG A 137 6.35 18.26 -4.13
CA ARG A 137 6.81 17.00 -3.52
C ARG A 137 6.13 15.81 -4.22
N LEU A 138 6.87 14.72 -4.38
CA LEU A 138 6.32 13.48 -4.91
C LEU A 138 5.25 12.90 -3.98
N SER A 139 4.24 12.28 -4.58
CA SER A 139 3.24 11.51 -3.86
C SER A 139 3.82 10.16 -3.41
N GLU A 140 3.29 9.57 -2.35
CA GLU A 140 3.63 8.21 -1.93
C GLU A 140 3.26 7.15 -2.99
N HIS A 141 2.32 7.46 -3.90
CA HIS A 141 2.09 6.63 -5.09
C HIS A 141 3.35 6.48 -5.96
N ALA A 142 4.28 7.45 -5.95
CA ALA A 142 5.53 7.35 -6.70
C ALA A 142 6.47 6.25 -6.17
N PHE A 143 6.15 5.68 -5.01
CA PHE A 143 6.93 4.66 -4.31
C PHE A 143 6.11 3.39 -4.01
N GLY A 144 4.88 3.29 -4.55
CA GLY A 144 3.95 2.19 -4.26
C GLY A 144 3.54 2.09 -2.78
N ASN A 145 3.75 3.17 -2.03
CA ASN A 145 3.48 3.29 -0.60
C ASN A 145 2.11 3.94 -0.33
N ALA A 146 1.17 3.82 -1.29
CA ALA A 146 -0.16 4.43 -1.24
C ALA A 146 -1.18 3.67 -2.10
N LEU A 147 -2.45 3.74 -1.68
CA LEU A 147 -3.61 3.21 -2.39
C LEU A 147 -4.77 4.22 -2.32
N ASP A 148 -5.42 4.44 -3.46
CA ASP A 148 -6.69 5.17 -3.54
C ASP A 148 -7.84 4.16 -3.58
N ILE A 149 -8.78 4.23 -2.63
CA ILE A 149 -9.94 3.34 -2.50
C ILE A 149 -11.22 4.08 -2.89
N GLY A 150 -11.88 3.60 -3.95
CA GLY A 150 -13.16 4.13 -4.43
C GLY A 150 -14.40 3.47 -3.81
N GLY A 151 -14.25 2.32 -3.15
CA GLY A 151 -15.38 1.62 -2.52
C GLY A 151 -15.09 0.16 -2.18
N PHE A 152 -16.14 -0.59 -1.89
CA PHE A 152 -16.10 -1.99 -1.50
C PHE A 152 -17.29 -2.77 -2.07
N ARG A 153 -17.14 -4.08 -2.24
CA ARG A 153 -18.22 -5.01 -2.57
C ARG A 153 -18.43 -6.02 -1.45
N LEU A 154 -19.68 -6.18 -1.03
CA LEU A 154 -20.10 -7.20 -0.07
C LEU A 154 -20.30 -8.56 -0.75
N ALA A 155 -20.29 -9.64 0.04
CA ALA A 155 -20.48 -11.01 -0.42
C ALA A 155 -21.83 -11.25 -1.12
N ASP A 156 -22.86 -10.48 -0.76
CA ASP A 156 -24.18 -10.49 -1.40
C ASP A 156 -24.22 -9.73 -2.76
N GLY A 157 -23.09 -9.14 -3.16
CA GLY A 157 -22.92 -8.39 -4.40
C GLY A 157 -23.21 -6.90 -4.29
N ARG A 158 -23.67 -6.39 -3.14
CA ARG A 158 -23.91 -4.95 -2.94
C ARG A 158 -22.60 -4.19 -2.99
N GLU A 159 -22.56 -3.15 -3.83
CA GLU A 159 -21.43 -2.22 -3.91
C GLU A 159 -21.69 -1.00 -3.04
N ILE A 160 -20.70 -0.62 -2.23
CA ILE A 160 -20.67 0.60 -1.43
C ILE A 160 -19.54 1.47 -1.97
N THR A 161 -19.85 2.59 -2.60
CA THR A 161 -18.89 3.46 -3.30
C THR A 161 -18.75 4.80 -2.61
N VAL A 162 -17.52 5.28 -2.45
CA VAL A 162 -17.22 6.54 -1.73
C VAL A 162 -17.92 7.72 -2.40
N VAL A 163 -17.81 7.85 -3.72
CA VAL A 163 -18.39 8.99 -4.46
C VAL A 163 -19.91 9.13 -4.29
N ARG A 164 -20.62 8.02 -4.10
CA ARG A 164 -22.09 8.00 -3.97
C ARG A 164 -22.51 7.98 -2.51
N ASP A 165 -22.01 7.00 -1.77
CA ASP A 165 -22.60 6.59 -0.50
C ASP A 165 -22.07 7.39 0.69
N TRP A 166 -20.95 8.11 0.53
CA TRP A 166 -20.41 8.99 1.56
C TRP A 166 -21.40 10.08 2.01
N THR A 167 -22.26 10.53 1.09
CA THR A 167 -23.29 11.55 1.39
C THR A 167 -24.71 11.09 1.09
N ARG A 168 -24.93 10.31 0.01
CA ARG A 168 -26.26 9.94 -0.47
C ARG A 168 -26.65 8.50 -0.21
N GLY A 169 -25.76 7.71 0.39
CA GLY A 169 -26.05 6.34 0.79
C GLY A 169 -27.04 6.29 1.94
N ASP A 170 -27.65 5.13 2.16
CA ASP A 170 -28.37 4.87 3.40
C ASP A 170 -27.44 4.99 4.63
N ASP A 171 -28.06 5.08 5.80
CA ASP A 171 -27.35 5.36 7.04
C ASP A 171 -26.26 4.32 7.35
N GLN A 172 -26.46 3.06 7.00
CA GLN A 172 -25.48 1.99 7.24
C GLN A 172 -24.30 2.08 6.26
N ALA A 173 -24.54 2.32 4.97
CA ALA A 173 -23.47 2.55 3.99
C ALA A 173 -22.62 3.77 4.33
N ARG A 174 -23.26 4.87 4.75
CA ARG A 174 -22.55 6.07 5.16
C ARG A 174 -21.75 5.85 6.44
N ALA A 175 -22.34 5.23 7.46
CA ALA A 175 -21.64 4.90 8.70
C ALA A 175 -20.45 3.97 8.46
N PHE A 176 -20.63 2.92 7.66
CA PHE A 176 -19.54 2.01 7.26
C PHE A 176 -18.36 2.75 6.64
N LEU A 177 -18.59 3.61 5.64
CA LEU A 177 -17.50 4.35 4.99
C LEU A 177 -16.76 5.30 5.95
N GLN A 178 -17.51 5.96 6.85
CA GLN A 178 -16.93 6.88 7.83
C GLN A 178 -16.13 6.13 8.91
N GLU A 179 -16.61 4.98 9.37
CA GLU A 179 -15.91 4.12 10.34
C GLU A 179 -14.66 3.50 9.74
N VAL A 180 -14.75 2.98 8.51
CA VAL A 180 -13.61 2.43 7.79
C VAL A 180 -12.53 3.48 7.53
N HIS A 181 -12.93 4.71 7.16
CA HIS A 181 -12.01 5.85 7.03
C HIS A 181 -11.34 6.21 8.37
N MET A 182 -12.11 6.32 9.46
CA MET A 182 -11.57 6.69 10.76
C MET A 182 -10.66 5.59 11.32
N GLY A 183 -11.04 4.32 11.16
CA GLY A 183 -10.22 3.17 11.54
C GLY A 183 -8.95 3.07 10.71
N ALA A 184 -8.96 3.47 9.44
CA ALA A 184 -7.73 3.54 8.63
C ALA A 184 -6.65 4.43 9.29
N CYS A 185 -7.04 5.46 10.03
CA CYS A 185 -6.10 6.39 10.65
C CYS A 185 -5.21 5.77 11.74
N SER A 186 -5.53 4.59 12.29
CA SER A 186 -4.61 3.84 13.18
C SER A 186 -3.58 3.00 12.42
N HIS A 187 -3.85 2.64 11.17
CA HIS A 187 -2.97 1.80 10.35
C HIS A 187 -2.07 2.63 9.43
N PHE A 188 -2.57 3.75 8.89
CA PHE A 188 -1.85 4.58 7.92
C PHE A 188 -1.40 5.92 8.52
N THR A 189 -0.32 6.49 8.00
CA THR A 189 0.18 7.80 8.47
C THR A 189 -0.48 8.96 7.73
N THR A 190 -1.06 8.72 6.55
CA THR A 190 -1.97 9.66 5.89
C THR A 190 -3.25 8.94 5.50
N VAL A 191 -4.40 9.50 5.87
CA VAL A 191 -5.72 9.10 5.36
C VAL A 191 -6.49 10.35 4.96
N LEU A 192 -6.86 10.45 3.69
CA LEU A 192 -7.59 11.58 3.12
C LEU A 192 -8.86 11.10 2.44
N GLY A 193 -10.03 11.46 2.98
CA GLY A 193 -11.34 11.13 2.42
C GLY A 193 -12.12 12.37 1.95
N PRO A 194 -13.38 12.19 1.50
CA PRO A 194 -14.22 13.29 1.08
C PRO A 194 -14.42 14.31 2.22
N GLY A 195 -14.18 15.59 1.91
CA GLY A 195 -14.16 16.67 2.90
C GLY A 195 -12.75 17.07 3.38
N SER A 196 -11.70 16.32 3.02
CA SER A 196 -10.31 16.71 3.30
C SER A 196 -9.82 17.83 2.37
N ASN A 197 -10.10 17.72 1.07
CA ASN A 197 -9.93 18.72 0.02
C ASN A 197 -10.64 18.25 -1.28
N VAL A 198 -10.58 19.08 -2.32
CA VAL A 198 -11.21 18.81 -3.63
C VAL A 198 -10.68 17.57 -4.34
N PHE A 199 -9.43 17.15 -4.13
CA PHE A 199 -8.85 16.01 -4.85
C PHE A 199 -9.32 14.66 -4.30
N HIS A 200 -9.86 14.62 -3.09
CA HIS A 200 -10.25 13.38 -2.39
C HIS A 200 -11.77 13.27 -2.23
N TYR A 201 -12.55 13.97 -3.06
CA TYR A 201 -14.01 14.00 -2.95
C TYR A 201 -14.68 12.66 -3.29
N ASN A 202 -14.00 11.79 -4.02
CA ASN A 202 -14.57 10.56 -4.59
C ASN A 202 -13.86 9.28 -4.15
N HIS A 203 -12.85 9.37 -3.28
CA HIS A 203 -12.08 8.22 -2.79
C HIS A 203 -11.48 8.48 -1.41
N ILE A 204 -11.05 7.41 -0.76
CA ILE A 204 -10.19 7.44 0.43
C ILE A 204 -8.76 7.17 -0.05
N HIS A 205 -7.85 8.11 0.16
CA HIS A 205 -6.41 7.93 -0.06
C HIS A 205 -5.76 7.48 1.24
N ALA A 206 -4.97 6.41 1.19
CA ALA A 206 -4.21 5.91 2.33
C ALA A 206 -2.74 5.74 1.95
N ASP A 207 -1.83 6.27 2.77
CA ASP A 207 -0.39 6.15 2.57
C ASP A 207 0.40 6.01 3.88
N LEU A 208 1.67 5.57 3.76
CA LEU A 208 2.61 5.49 4.88
C LEU A 208 3.74 6.55 4.77
N ALA A 209 3.39 7.77 4.34
CA ALA A 209 4.34 8.89 4.30
C ALA A 209 4.98 9.15 5.68
N MET A 210 6.26 9.50 5.66
CA MET A 210 6.99 9.87 6.88
C MET A 210 6.79 11.35 7.20
N HIS A 211 6.02 11.66 8.26
CA HIS A 211 5.73 13.04 8.69
C HIS A 211 6.51 13.50 9.92
N GLY A 212 7.47 12.71 10.42
CA GLY A 212 8.11 12.94 11.72
C GLY A 212 7.27 12.40 12.89
N ALA A 213 7.85 12.35 14.10
CA ALA A 213 7.22 11.76 15.29
C ALA A 213 6.59 12.78 16.24
N THR A 214 5.66 12.31 17.07
CA THR A 214 5.13 12.99 18.26
C THR A 214 5.55 12.21 19.51
N SER A 215 5.21 12.72 20.71
CA SER A 215 5.46 12.01 21.97
C SER A 215 4.70 10.68 22.10
N THR A 216 3.69 10.45 21.25
CA THR A 216 2.82 9.27 21.28
C THR A 216 3.00 8.37 20.05
N GLY A 217 4.06 8.56 19.26
CA GLY A 217 4.36 7.76 18.09
C GLY A 217 4.33 8.56 16.79
N PRO A 218 4.01 7.95 15.64
CA PRO A 218 4.03 8.65 14.37
C PRO A 218 3.10 9.83 14.26
N ARG A 219 3.58 10.94 13.68
CA ARG A 219 2.68 12.02 13.27
C ARG A 219 1.82 11.49 12.13
N ARG A 220 0.50 11.56 12.33
CA ARG A 220 -0.49 11.12 11.35
C ARG A 220 -1.30 12.29 10.82
N ILE A 221 -1.72 12.20 9.58
CA ILE A 221 -2.63 13.13 8.90
C ILE A 221 -3.92 12.36 8.63
N CYS A 222 -4.92 12.55 9.47
CA CYS A 222 -6.25 11.95 9.31
C CYS A 222 -7.24 13.07 8.97
N LYS A 223 -7.72 13.14 7.72
CA LYS A 223 -8.65 14.18 7.27
C LYS A 223 -9.75 13.65 6.35
N PRO A 224 -10.99 14.13 6.44
CA PRO A 224 -11.49 14.91 7.57
C PRO A 224 -11.46 14.07 8.85
N PHE A 225 -11.39 14.74 10.00
CA PHE A 225 -11.70 14.08 11.26
C PHE A 225 -13.21 14.05 11.38
N LEU A 226 -13.77 12.84 11.44
CA LEU A 226 -15.21 12.63 11.50
C LEU A 226 -15.61 12.29 12.94
N GLN A 227 -16.65 12.97 13.42
CA GLN A 227 -17.35 12.53 14.62
C GLN A 227 -18.34 11.45 14.19
N LEU A 228 -18.03 10.19 14.52
CA LEU A 228 -18.93 9.08 14.27
C LEU A 228 -20.22 9.29 15.06
N ASN A 229 -21.37 9.21 14.39
CA ASN A 229 -22.66 9.41 15.04
C ASN A 229 -23.10 8.11 15.75
N PRO A 230 -23.12 8.07 17.10
CA PRO A 230 -23.50 6.86 17.83
C PRO A 230 -24.96 6.47 17.64
N ALA A 231 -25.82 7.39 17.18
CA ALA A 231 -27.23 7.13 16.96
C ALA A 231 -27.51 6.18 15.78
N VAL A 232 -26.56 6.04 14.85
CA VAL A 232 -26.62 5.02 13.80
C VAL A 232 -25.96 3.76 14.36
N ALA A 233 -26.67 3.05 15.23
CA ALA A 233 -26.21 1.75 15.69
C ALA A 233 -26.18 0.76 14.51
N PRO A 234 -25.26 -0.21 14.53
CA PRO A 234 -25.40 -1.39 13.69
C PRO A 234 -26.79 -2.02 13.91
N PRO A 235 -27.39 -2.66 12.89
CA PRO A 235 -28.63 -3.42 13.08
C PRO A 235 -28.47 -4.36 14.26
N ALA A 236 -29.53 -4.54 15.06
CA ALA A 236 -29.50 -5.56 16.11
C ALA A 236 -29.11 -6.90 15.47
N ALA A 237 -28.17 -7.60 16.08
CA ALA A 237 -27.82 -8.96 15.66
C ALA A 237 -29.12 -9.76 15.53
N ALA A 238 -29.23 -10.57 14.48
CA ALA A 238 -30.38 -11.46 14.34
C ALA A 238 -30.58 -12.20 15.67
N PRO A 239 -31.84 -12.40 16.13
CA PRO A 239 -32.09 -13.13 17.36
C PRO A 239 -31.30 -14.43 17.30
N SER A 240 -30.53 -14.74 18.36
CA SER A 240 -29.87 -16.03 18.46
C SER A 240 -30.91 -17.09 18.17
N ASP A 241 -30.67 -17.95 17.18
CA ASP A 241 -31.56 -19.07 16.82
C ASP A 241 -31.69 -20.11 17.95
N GLY A 242 -31.07 -19.85 19.10
CA GLY A 242 -31.02 -20.75 20.24
C GLY A 242 -30.14 -21.96 19.97
N LEU A 243 -29.44 -22.00 18.83
CA LEU A 243 -28.40 -22.97 18.60
C LEU A 243 -27.20 -22.57 19.47
N PRO A 244 -26.54 -23.55 20.11
CA PRO A 244 -25.27 -23.28 20.75
C PRO A 244 -24.32 -22.66 19.72
N GLU A 245 -23.57 -21.64 20.14
CA GLU A 245 -22.46 -21.08 19.36
C GLU A 245 -21.67 -22.25 18.78
N ALA A 246 -21.39 -22.22 17.47
CA ALA A 246 -20.60 -23.28 16.86
C ALA A 246 -19.30 -23.38 17.66
N PRO A 247 -18.95 -24.57 18.18
CA PRO A 247 -17.73 -24.72 18.96
C PRO A 247 -16.56 -24.20 18.14
N ASP A 248 -15.65 -23.48 18.80
CA ASP A 248 -14.37 -23.10 18.20
C ASP A 248 -13.77 -24.37 17.60
N ILE A 249 -13.56 -24.35 16.27
CA ILE A 249 -12.87 -25.44 15.59
C ILE A 249 -11.40 -25.28 15.95
N ASP A 250 -11.04 -25.70 17.15
CA ASP A 250 -9.66 -26.00 17.48
C ASP A 250 -9.21 -27.16 16.58
N ASP A 251 -7.96 -27.06 16.10
CA ASP A 251 -7.28 -27.94 15.14
C ASP A 251 -7.06 -29.39 15.66
N ASP A 252 -8.09 -30.05 16.17
CA ASP A 252 -8.07 -31.47 16.57
C ASP A 252 -8.82 -32.35 15.57
N LEU A 253 -8.52 -32.20 14.28
CA LEU A 253 -8.78 -33.24 13.28
C LEU A 253 -7.55 -34.16 13.16
N GLU A 254 -7.25 -34.85 14.25
CA GLU A 254 -6.37 -36.01 14.25
C GLU A 254 -7.14 -37.22 13.68
N VAL A 255 -7.33 -37.26 12.35
CA VAL A 255 -7.88 -38.44 11.66
C VAL A 255 -6.72 -39.37 11.27
N ALA A 256 -6.57 -40.44 12.04
CA ALA A 256 -5.99 -41.72 11.66
C ALA A 256 -4.55 -41.71 11.11
N HIS A 257 -3.61 -41.78 12.06
CA HIS A 257 -2.57 -42.80 12.09
C HIS A 257 -2.61 -43.88 10.98
N ASN A 258 -1.77 -43.71 9.95
CA ASN A 258 -1.25 -44.84 9.18
C ASN A 258 0.23 -45.04 9.55
N ASN A 259 0.44 -45.96 10.49
CA ASN A 259 1.71 -46.60 10.83
C ASN A 259 2.30 -47.35 9.62
N VAL A 260 2.93 -46.67 8.66
CA VAL A 260 3.68 -47.38 7.61
C VAL A 260 5.09 -46.84 7.33
N LEU A 261 5.49 -45.64 7.77
CA LEU A 261 6.87 -45.16 7.50
C LEU A 261 7.62 -44.76 8.78
N LYS A 262 7.48 -45.58 9.82
CA LYS A 262 8.31 -45.55 11.05
C LYS A 262 9.51 -46.52 10.96
N GLN A 263 10.09 -46.64 9.77
CA GLN A 263 11.37 -47.32 9.58
C GLN A 263 12.23 -46.42 8.69
N ASN A 264 13.45 -46.14 9.17
CA ASN A 264 14.48 -45.26 8.59
C ASN A 264 14.49 -43.82 9.14
N ALA A 265 14.42 -43.68 10.47
CA ALA A 265 15.09 -42.57 11.14
C ALA A 265 16.50 -43.04 11.55
N GLU A 266 17.46 -42.88 10.65
CA GLU A 266 18.87 -42.82 11.03
C GLU A 266 19.34 -41.36 10.91
N ALA A 267 20.16 -40.99 11.90
CA ALA A 267 20.52 -39.65 12.29
C ALA A 267 21.26 -38.82 11.23
N LEU A 268 21.10 -37.49 11.32
CA LEU A 268 22.23 -36.56 11.19
C LEU A 268 21.91 -35.24 11.89
N GLN A 269 22.48 -35.08 13.09
CA GLN A 269 22.72 -33.79 13.73
C GLN A 269 23.68 -32.97 12.87
N VAL A 270 23.34 -31.71 12.57
CA VAL A 270 24.31 -30.67 12.22
C VAL A 270 23.87 -29.36 12.87
N GLY A 271 24.79 -28.77 13.65
CA GLY A 271 24.64 -27.46 14.30
C GLY A 271 24.76 -26.26 13.35
N PRO A 272 24.98 -25.04 13.88
CA PRO A 272 24.81 -23.80 13.13
C PRO A 272 25.96 -23.57 12.14
N GLY A 273 25.63 -23.45 10.86
CA GLY A 273 26.53 -23.09 9.77
C GLY A 273 25.91 -22.04 8.84
N PRO A 274 26.70 -21.35 8.00
CA PRO A 274 26.28 -20.16 7.27
C PRO A 274 25.21 -20.53 6.22
N GLY A 275 24.14 -19.74 6.16
CA GLY A 275 23.00 -19.98 5.26
C GLY A 275 23.40 -19.99 3.77
N PRO A 276 22.73 -20.81 2.93
CA PRO A 276 23.09 -20.94 1.53
C PRO A 276 22.71 -19.70 0.72
N THR A 277 23.66 -19.19 -0.06
CA THR A 277 23.45 -18.24 -1.15
C THR A 277 22.91 -18.97 -2.39
N ALA A 278 21.69 -19.49 -2.32
CA ALA A 278 21.05 -20.11 -3.48
C ALA A 278 20.17 -19.10 -4.22
N ARG A 279 20.48 -18.86 -5.49
CA ARG A 279 19.61 -18.13 -6.43
C ARG A 279 18.41 -19.03 -6.78
N ILE A 280 17.19 -18.50 -6.66
CA ILE A 280 15.97 -19.25 -6.99
C ILE A 280 15.97 -19.57 -8.50
N PRO A 281 15.71 -20.83 -8.91
CA PRO A 281 15.74 -21.23 -10.33
C PRO A 281 14.70 -20.49 -11.18
N ASP A 282 15.04 -20.15 -12.42
CA ASP A 282 14.16 -19.37 -13.31
C ASP A 282 12.81 -20.04 -13.62
N ALA A 283 12.73 -21.37 -13.49
CA ALA A 283 11.50 -22.13 -13.61
C ALA A 283 10.43 -21.72 -12.58
N TYR A 284 10.85 -21.21 -11.42
CA TYR A 284 9.95 -20.68 -10.38
C TYR A 284 9.25 -19.39 -10.85
N PHE A 285 9.92 -18.55 -11.66
CA PHE A 285 9.31 -17.37 -12.27
C PHE A 285 8.35 -17.72 -13.41
N ALA A 286 8.60 -18.82 -14.15
CA ALA A 286 7.75 -19.25 -15.26
C ALA A 286 6.40 -19.80 -14.79
N ALA A 287 6.35 -20.49 -13.64
CA ALA A 287 5.11 -20.99 -13.05
C ALA A 287 4.24 -19.88 -12.42
N ALA A 288 4.87 -18.82 -11.90
CA ALA A 288 4.21 -17.69 -11.23
C ALA A 288 3.62 -16.63 -12.20
N MET A 289 3.92 -16.70 -13.49
CA MET A 289 3.41 -15.76 -14.51
C MET A 289 2.05 -16.17 -15.09
N ARG A 290 1.41 -17.22 -14.58
CA ARG A 290 0.03 -17.54 -14.96
C ARG A 290 -0.94 -16.70 -14.14
N PRO A 291 -1.74 -15.81 -14.76
CA PRO A 291 -2.83 -15.17 -14.04
C PRO A 291 -3.76 -16.27 -13.49
N PRO A 292 -4.31 -16.13 -12.27
CA PRO A 292 -5.35 -17.02 -11.80
C PRO A 292 -6.49 -17.06 -12.81
N ALA A 293 -7.15 -18.21 -12.94
CA ALA A 293 -8.36 -18.33 -13.75
C ALA A 293 -9.31 -17.19 -13.36
N ALA A 294 -9.78 -16.43 -14.36
CA ALA A 294 -10.64 -15.28 -14.13
C ALA A 294 -11.83 -15.70 -13.27
N ILE A 295 -12.00 -15.03 -12.12
CA ILE A 295 -13.30 -14.97 -11.46
C ILE A 295 -14.28 -14.47 -12.54
N PRO A 296 -15.42 -15.14 -12.79
CA PRO A 296 -16.28 -14.81 -13.91
C PRO A 296 -16.71 -13.34 -13.86
N THR A 297 -16.10 -12.53 -14.73
CA THR A 297 -16.44 -11.13 -14.91
C THR A 297 -17.71 -11.05 -15.76
N ARG A 298 -18.78 -10.50 -15.19
CA ARG A 298 -19.84 -9.89 -16.02
C ARG A 298 -19.22 -8.74 -16.80
N PRO A 299 -19.70 -8.45 -18.02
CA PRO A 299 -19.11 -7.41 -18.86
C PRO A 299 -19.15 -6.07 -18.12
N ALA A 300 -18.02 -5.38 -18.16
CA ALA A 300 -17.83 -4.08 -17.54
C ALA A 300 -18.95 -3.12 -17.97
N ALA A 301 -19.77 -2.69 -17.00
CA ALA A 301 -20.46 -1.43 -17.15
C ALA A 301 -19.37 -0.36 -17.32
N ALA A 302 -19.46 0.44 -18.39
CA ALA A 302 -18.48 1.44 -18.73
C ALA A 302 -18.11 2.29 -17.50
N SER A 303 -16.87 2.14 -17.04
CA SER A 303 -16.29 2.98 -16.00
C SER A 303 -16.40 4.43 -16.46
N ALA A 304 -17.15 5.25 -15.72
CA ALA A 304 -17.33 6.67 -16.00
C ALA A 304 -16.07 7.52 -15.74
N TYR A 305 -14.92 6.89 -15.50
CA TYR A 305 -13.66 7.58 -15.21
C TYR A 305 -12.75 7.58 -16.44
N ALA A 306 -12.88 8.62 -17.27
CA ALA A 306 -11.89 8.94 -18.28
C ALA A 306 -10.61 9.46 -17.59
N PRO A 307 -9.41 8.99 -17.98
CA PRO A 307 -8.16 9.55 -17.47
C PRO A 307 -8.01 11.00 -17.96
N VAL A 308 -7.65 11.90 -17.05
CA VAL A 308 -7.27 13.27 -17.40
C VAL A 308 -6.00 13.21 -18.25
N ALA A 309 -6.06 13.73 -19.48
CA ALA A 309 -4.94 13.78 -20.40
C ALA A 309 -3.79 14.62 -19.83
N PRO A 310 -2.51 14.27 -20.10
CA PRO A 310 -1.38 15.06 -19.63
C PRO A 310 -1.37 16.43 -20.30
N MET A 311 -1.41 17.50 -19.50
CA MET A 311 -1.18 18.86 -20.01
C MET A 311 0.24 18.95 -20.60
N GLY A 312 0.32 19.50 -21.81
CA GLY A 312 1.56 19.67 -22.56
C GLY A 312 2.60 20.51 -21.81
N ARG A 313 3.88 20.13 -21.98
CA ARG A 313 5.05 20.80 -21.41
C ARG A 313 5.21 22.23 -21.96
N PRO A 314 5.39 23.26 -21.12
CA PRO A 314 6.14 24.45 -21.52
C PRO A 314 7.63 24.15 -21.45
N SER A 315 8.35 24.56 -22.49
CA SER A 315 9.82 24.52 -22.56
C SER A 315 10.46 25.58 -21.64
N SER A 316 11.59 25.19 -21.04
CA SER A 316 12.67 26.00 -20.44
C SER A 316 12.35 26.94 -19.25
N ALA A 317 12.69 26.49 -18.03
CA ALA A 317 13.05 27.33 -16.86
C ALA A 317 13.69 26.45 -15.74
N PRO A 318 14.49 26.99 -14.81
CA PRO A 318 15.64 26.29 -14.20
C PRO A 318 15.29 25.31 -13.07
N ALA A 319 16.17 24.33 -12.89
CA ALA A 319 16.09 23.29 -11.85
C ALA A 319 16.22 23.90 -10.45
N ALA A 320 15.16 23.81 -9.64
CA ALA A 320 15.17 24.23 -8.26
C ALA A 320 15.51 23.07 -7.32
N ARG A 321 16.48 23.34 -6.44
CA ARG A 321 16.93 22.52 -5.31
C ARG A 321 15.82 22.45 -4.26
N GLY A 322 15.56 21.26 -3.72
CA GLY A 322 14.57 21.10 -2.65
C GLY A 322 14.48 19.68 -2.12
N GLY A 323 15.53 19.21 -1.43
CA GLY A 323 15.40 18.09 -0.51
C GLY A 323 14.68 18.58 0.75
N ALA A 324 13.41 18.21 0.92
CA ALA A 324 12.74 18.39 2.19
C ALA A 324 13.29 17.35 3.19
N PRO A 325 13.58 17.72 4.44
CA PRO A 325 14.01 16.74 5.45
C PRO A 325 12.81 15.86 5.82
N GLU A 326 12.84 14.60 5.38
CA GLU A 326 12.04 13.51 5.95
C GLU A 326 12.78 12.99 7.20
N GLY A 327 12.05 12.63 8.26
CA GLY A 327 12.60 12.36 9.60
C GLY A 327 13.59 11.19 9.71
N ASP A 328 14.23 11.06 10.88
CA ASP A 328 15.24 10.03 11.17
C ASP A 328 14.60 8.62 11.26
N PRO A 329 15.03 7.64 10.44
CA PRO A 329 14.54 6.26 10.43
C PRO A 329 14.63 5.53 11.78
N SER A 330 15.60 5.89 12.62
CA SER A 330 15.83 5.24 13.93
C SER A 330 14.74 5.54 14.96
N GLN A 331 13.91 6.56 14.71
CA GLN A 331 12.78 6.93 15.58
C GLN A 331 11.52 6.09 15.30
N TRP A 332 11.62 5.13 14.37
CA TRP A 332 10.49 4.37 13.84
C TRP A 332 10.66 2.88 14.01
N ASP A 333 10.29 2.37 15.18
CA ASP A 333 9.99 0.96 15.33
C ASP A 333 8.53 0.69 14.95
N LEU A 334 8.25 0.51 13.65
CA LEU A 334 6.90 0.24 13.13
C LEU A 334 6.29 -1.10 13.62
N THR A 335 6.97 -1.86 14.49
CA THR A 335 6.42 -3.09 15.12
C THR A 335 5.98 -2.97 16.56
N SER A 336 6.33 -1.91 17.30
CA SER A 336 6.10 -1.91 18.76
C SER A 336 4.83 -1.19 19.22
N THR A 337 3.98 -0.67 18.32
CA THR A 337 2.67 -0.13 18.71
C THR A 337 1.56 -1.19 18.86
N VAL A 338 1.89 -2.48 18.71
CA VAL A 338 1.01 -3.56 19.21
C VAL A 338 1.19 -3.63 20.72
N ALA A 339 0.21 -3.12 21.46
CA ALA A 339 0.16 -3.36 22.91
C ALA A 339 0.16 -4.88 23.16
N PRO A 340 1.01 -5.42 24.05
CA PRO A 340 0.90 -6.82 24.43
C PRO A 340 -0.45 -7.02 25.12
N ARG A 341 -1.28 -7.89 24.55
CA ARG A 341 -2.53 -8.33 25.20
C ARG A 341 -2.16 -8.96 26.54
N ARG A 342 -2.72 -8.42 27.64
CA ARG A 342 -2.90 -9.13 28.90
C ARG A 342 -4.28 -9.74 28.90
#